data_AF-A0A4U1IZB8-F1
#
_entry.id   AF-A0A4U1IZB8-F1
#
_cell.length_a   1.000
_cell.length_b   1.000
_cell.length_c   1.000
_cell.angle_alpha   90.00
_cell.angle_beta   90.00
_cell.angle_gamma   90.00
#
_symmetry.space_group_name_H-M   'P 1'
#
loop_
_entity.id
_entity.type
_entity.pdbx_description
1 polymer ?
#
loop_
_entity_poly.entity_id
_entity_poly.type
_entity_poly.pdbx_seq_one_letter_code
_entity_poly.pdbx_strand_id
1 'polypeptide(L)'
;MKRSRILASFSIALAVGCASQAPEPPAAPHTGQTFADAVKLMCEVDQRAGLTAEEDPLAIGQQRTTWLADHIENPDGIEFRTLVSVKGPEEQAQMIRAKAKEIGLEKCALADSIEATSAGGLSP
;
A
#
# COMPACT_ATOMS: atom_id res chain seq x y z
N MET A 1 33.03 -58.56 -23.22
CA MET A 1 33.91 -57.71 -24.05
C MET A 1 33.85 -56.28 -23.51
N LYS A 2 34.95 -55.73 -22.97
CA LYS A 2 35.71 -54.56 -23.50
C LYS A 2 34.80 -53.34 -23.79
N ARG A 3 34.97 -52.12 -23.27
CA ARG A 3 36.07 -51.43 -22.58
C ARG A 3 35.58 -50.06 -22.06
N SER A 4 36.24 -49.61 -20.98
CA SER A 4 36.76 -48.25 -20.71
C SER A 4 35.88 -46.98 -20.71
N ARG A 5 35.82 -46.36 -19.52
CA ARG A 5 36.35 -45.02 -19.11
C ARG A 5 35.94 -43.83 -20.00
N ILE A 6 35.42 -42.73 -19.45
CA ILE A 6 36.24 -41.63 -18.88
C ILE A 6 35.38 -40.75 -17.96
N LEU A 7 36.01 -40.35 -16.85
CA LEU A 7 35.58 -39.39 -15.85
C LEU A 7 35.45 -37.97 -16.42
N ALA A 8 34.41 -37.24 -16.01
CA ALA A 8 34.45 -35.79 -15.97
C ALA A 8 33.65 -35.32 -14.75
N SER A 9 34.31 -35.37 -13.58
CA SER A 9 33.85 -34.74 -12.35
C SER A 9 33.82 -33.22 -12.56
N PHE A 10 32.62 -32.66 -12.76
CA PHE A 10 32.40 -31.23 -12.71
C PHE A 10 32.14 -30.82 -11.25
N SER A 11 33.21 -30.45 -10.55
CA SER A 11 33.13 -29.78 -9.25
C SER A 11 32.64 -28.35 -9.48
N ILE A 12 31.33 -28.12 -9.32
CA ILE A 12 30.76 -26.78 -9.26
C ILE A 12 31.05 -26.23 -7.86
N ALA A 13 31.98 -25.27 -7.80
CA ALA A 13 32.30 -24.53 -6.59
C ALA A 13 31.08 -23.69 -6.15
N LEU A 14 30.53 -24.03 -5.00
CA LEU A 14 29.57 -23.21 -4.26
C LEU A 14 30.26 -21.93 -3.79
N ALA A 15 30.08 -20.83 -4.52
CA ALA A 15 30.37 -19.51 -4.02
C ALA A 15 29.36 -19.20 -2.90
N VAL A 16 29.79 -19.39 -1.65
CA VAL A 16 29.14 -18.88 -0.45
C VAL A 16 29.32 -17.36 -0.49
N GLY A 17 28.42 -16.68 -1.21
CA GLY A 17 28.27 -15.24 -1.11
C GLY A 17 27.66 -14.93 0.24
N CYS A 18 28.44 -14.36 1.16
CA CYS A 18 27.93 -13.72 2.35
C CYS A 18 27.01 -12.57 1.91
N ALA A 19 25.69 -12.81 1.92
CA ALA A 19 24.71 -11.75 1.89
C ALA A 19 24.95 -10.89 3.13
N SER A 20 25.60 -9.74 2.95
CA SER A 20 25.57 -8.68 3.95
C SER A 20 24.12 -8.18 3.99
N GLN A 21 23.31 -8.73 4.89
CA GLN A 21 22.06 -8.11 5.27
C GLN A 21 22.44 -6.72 5.79
N ALA A 22 22.06 -5.69 5.02
CA ALA A 22 22.10 -4.32 5.52
C ALA A 22 21.30 -4.29 6.83
N PRO A 23 21.81 -3.63 7.89
CA PRO A 23 21.02 -3.44 9.10
C PRO A 23 19.67 -2.85 8.73
N GLU A 24 18.59 -3.52 9.15
CA GLU A 24 17.26 -2.96 8.98
C GLU A 24 17.24 -1.59 9.65
N PRO A 25 16.76 -0.54 8.97
CA PRO A 25 16.60 0.76 9.59
C PRO A 25 15.82 0.61 10.90
N PRO A 26 16.18 1.35 11.96
CA PRO A 26 15.41 1.31 13.20
C PRO A 26 13.94 1.61 12.87
N ALA A 27 13.03 0.77 13.37
CA ALA A 27 11.61 0.94 13.19
C ALA A 27 11.22 2.38 13.59
N ALA A 28 10.48 3.05 12.71
CA ALA A 28 10.00 4.40 12.98
C ALA A 28 9.18 4.40 14.29
N PRO A 29 9.20 5.51 15.07
CA PRO A 29 8.44 5.60 16.30
C PRO A 29 6.97 5.25 16.04
N HIS A 30 6.47 4.21 16.69
CA HIS A 30 5.06 3.87 16.61
C HIS A 30 4.28 4.92 17.42
N THR A 31 3.48 5.75 16.76
CA THR A 31 2.61 6.74 17.42
C THR A 31 1.41 6.11 18.15
N GLY A 32 1.37 4.77 18.22
CA GLY A 32 0.26 4.00 18.76
C GLY A 32 -0.86 3.73 17.76
N GLN A 33 -0.85 4.40 16.60
CA GLN A 33 -1.78 4.12 15.50
C GLN A 33 -1.51 2.71 14.93
N THR A 34 -2.53 1.85 14.95
CA THR A 34 -2.45 0.54 14.28
C THR A 34 -2.66 0.70 12.77
N PHE A 35 -2.25 -0.28 11.99
CA PHE A 35 -2.55 -0.30 10.56
C PHE A 35 -4.07 -0.30 10.28
N ALA A 36 -4.85 -1.00 11.12
CA ALA A 36 -6.30 -1.01 11.01
C ALA A 36 -6.90 0.40 11.22
N ASP A 37 -6.36 1.18 12.16
CA ASP A 37 -6.76 2.57 12.37
C ASP A 37 -6.47 3.44 11.15
N ALA A 38 -5.30 3.27 10.52
CA ALA A 38 -4.93 3.99 9.30
C ALA A 38 -5.88 3.71 8.13
N VAL A 39 -6.22 2.44 7.90
CA VAL A 39 -7.19 2.05 6.85
C VAL A 39 -8.58 2.58 7.17
N LYS A 40 -8.99 2.58 8.44
CA LYS A 40 -10.26 3.20 8.87
C LYS A 40 -10.29 4.70 8.59
N LEU A 41 -9.22 5.42 8.93
CA LEU A 41 -9.08 6.85 8.61
C LEU A 41 -9.19 7.10 7.10
N MET A 42 -8.53 6.27 6.30
CA MET A 42 -8.61 6.34 4.83
C MET A 42 -10.05 6.14 4.33
N CYS A 43 -10.78 5.15 4.86
CA CYS A 43 -12.16 4.90 4.47
C CYS A 43 -13.14 6.04 4.83
N GLU A 44 -12.84 6.79 5.89
CA GLU A 44 -13.69 7.85 6.43
C GLU A 44 -13.21 9.26 6.03
N VAL A 45 -12.22 9.38 5.12
CA VAL A 45 -11.52 10.64 4.82
C VAL A 45 -12.47 11.79 4.48
N ASP A 46 -13.48 11.58 3.64
CA ASP A 46 -14.38 12.65 3.22
C ASP A 46 -15.14 13.25 4.39
N GLN A 47 -15.69 12.38 5.25
CA GLN A 47 -16.42 12.80 6.44
C GLN A 47 -15.51 13.56 7.41
N ARG A 48 -14.27 13.07 7.58
CA ARG A 48 -13.31 13.64 8.55
C ARG A 48 -12.68 14.94 8.06
N ALA A 49 -12.48 15.06 6.75
CA ALA A 49 -11.97 16.26 6.10
C ALA A 49 -13.09 17.29 5.78
N GLY A 50 -14.36 16.92 5.94
CA GLY A 50 -15.50 17.81 5.66
C GLY A 50 -15.73 18.03 4.16
N LEU A 51 -15.33 17.07 3.33
CA LEU A 51 -15.43 17.14 1.87
C LEU A 51 -16.84 16.73 1.40
N THR A 52 -17.30 17.34 0.31
CA THR A 52 -18.59 17.01 -0.29
C THR A 52 -18.43 16.62 -1.76
N ALA A 53 -19.37 15.81 -2.26
CA ALA A 53 -19.35 15.32 -3.64
C ALA A 53 -19.61 16.42 -4.70
N GLU A 54 -19.89 17.65 -4.28
CA GLU A 54 -20.17 18.79 -5.15
C GLU A 54 -18.89 19.56 -5.55
N GLU A 55 -17.75 19.24 -4.91
CA GLU A 55 -16.46 19.85 -5.22
C GLU A 55 -15.84 19.28 -6.52
N ASP A 56 -14.91 20.03 -7.12
CA ASP A 56 -14.13 19.57 -8.28
C ASP A 56 -13.41 18.26 -7.95
N PRO A 57 -13.63 17.16 -8.71
CA PRO A 57 -13.01 15.87 -8.45
C PRO A 57 -11.48 15.94 -8.31
N LEU A 58 -10.79 16.79 -9.08
CA LEU A 58 -9.34 16.93 -8.96
C LEU A 58 -8.93 17.59 -7.64
N ALA A 59 -9.69 18.59 -7.20
CA ALA A 59 -9.46 19.25 -5.92
C ALA A 59 -9.73 18.31 -4.75
N ILE A 60 -10.82 17.51 -4.81
CA ILE A 60 -11.15 16.50 -3.79
C ILE A 60 -9.97 15.54 -3.59
N GLY A 61 -9.38 15.03 -4.67
CA GLY A 61 -8.28 14.08 -4.58
C GLY A 61 -7.05 14.62 -3.83
N GLN A 62 -6.68 15.87 -4.10
CA GLN A 62 -5.59 16.54 -3.40
C GLN A 62 -5.92 16.78 -1.92
N GLN A 63 -7.16 17.19 -1.61
CA GLN A 63 -7.61 17.43 -0.24
C GLN A 63 -7.61 16.13 0.58
N ARG A 64 -8.10 15.02 0.02
CA ARG A 64 -8.03 13.68 0.61
C ARG A 64 -6.59 13.28 0.93
N THR A 65 -5.68 13.39 -0.04
CA THR A 65 -4.27 13.06 0.15
C THR A 65 -3.63 13.91 1.24
N THR A 66 -3.86 15.22 1.21
CA THR A 66 -3.28 16.16 2.18
C THR A 66 -3.77 15.83 3.59
N TRP A 67 -5.08 15.65 3.76
CA TRP A 67 -5.63 15.29 5.06
C TRP A 67 -5.08 13.96 5.56
N LEU A 68 -5.01 12.93 4.71
CA LEU A 68 -4.46 11.63 5.11
C LEU A 68 -2.95 11.68 5.40
N ALA A 69 -2.20 12.57 4.74
CA ALA A 69 -0.78 12.80 5.04
C ALA A 69 -0.56 13.28 6.47
N ASP A 70 -1.45 14.14 6.95
CA ASP A 70 -1.36 14.72 8.31
C ASP A 70 -1.86 13.77 9.40
N HIS A 71 -2.68 12.77 9.07
CA HIS A 71 -3.39 11.94 10.06
C HIS A 71 -3.01 10.45 10.05
N ILE A 72 -2.41 9.94 8.97
CA ILE A 72 -1.85 8.58 8.92
C ILE A 72 -0.37 8.67 9.26
N GLU A 73 -0.05 8.17 10.45
CA GLU A 73 1.30 8.14 11.02
C GLU A 73 1.87 6.73 11.06
N ASN A 74 1.01 5.71 10.99
CA ASN A 74 1.42 4.31 10.94
C ASN A 74 2.24 4.04 9.65
N PRO A 75 3.46 3.47 9.75
CA PRO A 75 4.32 3.24 8.59
C PRO A 75 3.68 2.42 7.47
N ASP A 76 3.01 1.32 7.83
CA ASP A 76 2.33 0.45 6.86
C ASP A 76 1.15 1.19 6.21
N GLY A 77 0.48 2.06 6.98
CA GLY A 77 -0.57 2.96 6.48
C GLY A 77 -0.04 4.00 5.48
N ILE A 78 1.12 4.59 5.77
CA ILE A 78 1.80 5.54 4.88
C ILE A 78 2.22 4.84 3.58
N GLU A 79 2.84 3.67 3.68
CA GLU A 79 3.23 2.86 2.52
C GLU A 79 2.00 2.52 1.67
N PHE A 80 0.95 1.99 2.31
CA PHE A 80 -0.29 1.63 1.61
C PHE A 80 -0.92 2.83 0.90
N ARG A 81 -1.05 3.98 1.58
CA ARG A 81 -1.55 5.22 0.97
C ARG A 81 -0.72 5.62 -0.24
N THR A 82 0.60 5.55 -0.12
CA THR A 82 1.53 5.91 -1.21
C THR A 82 1.33 4.99 -2.42
N LEU A 83 1.25 3.67 -2.20
CA LEU A 83 1.01 2.70 -3.25
C LEU A 83 -0.34 2.90 -3.94
N VAL A 84 -1.38 3.23 -3.19
CA VAL A 84 -2.71 3.52 -3.74
C VAL A 84 -2.71 4.83 -4.54
N SER A 85 -2.07 5.89 -4.05
CA SER A 85 -2.11 7.23 -4.68
C SER A 85 -1.63 7.27 -6.13
N VAL A 86 -0.74 6.36 -6.51
CA VAL A 86 -0.19 6.28 -7.87
C VAL A 86 -1.02 5.42 -8.82
N LYS A 87 -2.14 4.85 -8.36
CA LYS A 87 -3.02 4.00 -9.18
C LYS A 87 -4.14 4.80 -9.84
N GLY A 88 -4.75 4.22 -10.87
CA GLY A 88 -5.98 4.75 -11.45
C GLY A 88 -7.19 4.59 -10.50
N PRO A 89 -8.24 5.42 -10.62
CA PRO A 89 -9.37 5.45 -9.68
C PRO A 89 -10.00 4.08 -9.39
N GLU A 90 -10.21 3.27 -10.43
CA GLU A 90 -10.79 1.94 -10.27
C GLU A 90 -9.90 1.01 -9.42
N GLU A 91 -8.59 0.96 -9.72
CA GLU A 91 -7.64 0.15 -8.96
C GLU A 91 -7.49 0.68 -7.52
N GLN A 92 -7.54 1.99 -7.31
CA GLN A 92 -7.57 2.57 -5.97
C GLN A 92 -8.77 2.05 -5.16
N ALA A 93 -9.98 2.16 -5.70
CA ALA A 93 -11.19 1.71 -5.02
C ALA A 93 -11.12 0.22 -4.67
N GLN A 94 -10.63 -0.61 -5.59
CA GLN A 94 -10.46 -2.05 -5.37
C GLN A 94 -9.43 -2.34 -4.27
N MET A 95 -8.25 -1.71 -4.31
CA MET A 95 -7.20 -1.89 -3.31
C MET A 95 -7.67 -1.47 -1.92
N ILE A 96 -8.28 -0.29 -1.81
CA ILE A 96 -8.80 0.24 -0.55
C ILE A 96 -9.87 -0.70 0.00
N ARG A 97 -10.82 -1.15 -0.83
CA ARG A 97 -11.89 -2.05 -0.40
C ARG A 97 -11.36 -3.42 0.01
N ALA A 98 -10.38 -3.97 -0.71
CA ALA A 98 -9.73 -5.23 -0.34
C ALA A 98 -9.09 -5.10 1.05
N LYS A 99 -8.34 -4.01 1.27
CA LYS A 99 -7.68 -3.78 2.56
C LYS A 99 -8.66 -3.54 3.70
N ALA A 100 -9.75 -2.80 3.45
CA ALA A 100 -10.83 -2.61 4.42
C ALA A 100 -11.44 -3.95 4.86
N LYS A 101 -11.70 -4.87 3.91
CA LYS A 101 -12.22 -6.21 4.22
C LYS A 101 -11.25 -7.05 5.04
N GLU A 102 -9.96 -7.01 4.72
CA GLU A 102 -8.92 -7.75 5.47
C GLU A 102 -8.88 -7.36 6.95
N ILE A 103 -9.17 -6.11 7.29
CA ILE A 103 -9.23 -5.62 8.67
C ILE A 103 -10.63 -5.70 9.30
N GLY A 104 -11.60 -6.32 8.61
CA GLY A 104 -12.96 -6.53 9.12
C GLY A 104 -13.94 -5.37 8.92
N LEU A 105 -13.63 -4.39 8.07
CA LEU A 105 -14.60 -3.36 7.67
C LEU A 105 -15.46 -3.86 6.51
N GLU A 106 -16.79 -3.85 6.70
CA GLU A 106 -17.74 -4.25 5.67
C GLU A 106 -17.90 -3.21 4.55
N LYS A 107 -17.66 -1.93 4.87
CA LYS A 107 -17.86 -0.79 3.97
C LYS A 107 -16.70 0.18 4.06
N CYS A 108 -16.47 0.92 2.98
CA CYS A 108 -15.45 1.95 2.89
C CYS A 108 -15.94 3.10 2.02
N ALA A 109 -16.34 4.21 2.65
CA ALA A 109 -16.99 5.32 1.96
C ALA A 109 -16.11 5.93 0.86
N LEU A 110 -14.79 6.02 1.09
CA LEU A 110 -13.85 6.47 0.06
C LEU A 110 -13.88 5.56 -1.18
N ALA A 111 -13.80 4.24 -1.01
CA ALA A 111 -13.82 3.31 -2.14
C ALA A 111 -15.13 3.42 -2.93
N ASP A 112 -16.25 3.56 -2.22
CA ASP A 112 -17.58 3.73 -2.83
C ASP A 112 -17.68 5.06 -3.59
N SER A 113 -17.12 6.15 -3.04
CA SER A 113 -17.08 7.47 -3.68
C SER A 113 -16.25 7.48 -4.97
N ILE A 114 -15.08 6.83 -4.94
CA ILE A 114 -14.20 6.74 -6.12
C ILE A 114 -14.88 5.95 -7.24
N GLU A 115 -15.52 4.82 -6.92
CA GLU A 115 -16.26 4.03 -7.90
C GLU A 115 -17.44 4.80 -8.51
N ALA A 116 -18.19 5.53 -7.68
CA ALA A 116 -19.35 6.29 -8.14
C ALA A 116 -18.99 7.41 -9.14
N THR A 117 -17.80 8.01 -8.99
CA THR A 117 -17.39 9.18 -9.76
C THR A 117 -16.36 8.87 -10.84
N SER A 118 -15.68 7.72 -10.75
CA SER A 118 -14.53 7.36 -11.60
C SER A 118 -13.41 8.42 -11.64
N ALA A 119 -13.38 9.31 -10.63
CA ALA A 119 -12.45 10.43 -10.51
C ALA A 119 -12.25 10.78 -9.03
N GLY A 120 -11.33 11.71 -8.76
CA GLY A 120 -11.13 12.28 -7.42
C GLY A 120 -10.65 11.35 -6.32
N GLY A 121 -10.08 10.19 -6.66
CA GLY A 121 -9.37 9.33 -5.70
C GLY A 121 -8.14 10.00 -5.09
N LEU A 122 -7.30 9.23 -4.41
CA LEU A 122 -6.05 9.75 -3.85
C LEU A 122 -5.15 10.26 -4.98
N SER A 123 -4.55 11.43 -4.76
CA SER A 123 -3.57 12.04 -5.67
C SER A 123 -2.14 11.83 -5.16
N PRO A 124 -1.13 11.62 -6.03
CA PRO A 124 0.27 11.54 -5.65
C PRO A 124 0.81 12.82 -4.99
#